data_AF-A0A1G1YZK8-F1
#
_entry.id   AF-A0A1G1YZK8-F1
#
_cell.length_a   1.000
_cell.length_b   1.000
_cell.length_c   1.000
_cell.angle_alpha   90.00
_cell.angle_beta   90.00
_cell.angle_gamma   90.00
#
_symmetry.space_group_name_H-M   'P 1'
#
loop_
_entity.id
_entity.type
_entity.pdbx_description
1 polymer ?
#
loop_
_entity_poly.entity_id
_entity_poly.type
_entity_poly.pdbx_seq_one_letter_code
_entity_poly.pdbx_strand_id
1 'polypeptide(L)'
;MIKTAIFVDFDNVYSGLRQEDEKRADEFAANPIGWLKSLEKYLSAGKEGQSSPKSERKTLYRRCYINPQSFGRFRPNFIKAAFEVVDCPPLTKGGKTSADMIMVIDILDVLKEETYFDEFIIFSGDSDFTHVLLRLRRNNRQTVMLAVGNVSPAYRAAADIVIDQDKFVEEILADKDQEVLDSEEEIDEPEITMLSAAEPEATGKTLSKENVAEFINQTVAKSTEPLSLTRLAKLIRKEFGREVIISRWLGFGRFIFLLKNLKLNYQISNLAPGYIYDPKRHELAGEKHLAEFKRSQSEIAKLAQRVIEATDIPFLTTEQYAAVFKVIAGVVNKHGYIFNITCLKVWDDCLEKKMPLNIKMVQFILRQIRCSGYYFSKQKIVASKVLAQAFIQSALNLCHSVQLNLDSSEEELISQWLSGGLVND
;
A
#
# COMPACT_ATOMS: atom_id res chain seq x y z
N MET A 1 -27.33 -1.69 -6.69
CA MET A 1 -26.44 -0.72 -7.34
C MET A 1 -26.06 0.32 -6.29
N ILE A 2 -24.77 0.56 -6.06
CA ILE A 2 -24.26 1.59 -5.15
C ILE A 2 -24.25 2.92 -5.91
N LYS A 3 -25.06 3.89 -5.47
CA LYS A 3 -25.08 5.25 -6.02
C LYS A 3 -23.99 6.07 -5.34
N THR A 4 -23.01 6.50 -6.12
CA THR A 4 -21.83 7.18 -5.59
C THR A 4 -21.81 8.65 -6.00
N ALA A 5 -21.45 9.52 -5.07
CA ALA A 5 -21.06 10.91 -5.31
C ALA A 5 -19.55 11.07 -5.09
N ILE A 6 -18.83 11.63 -6.07
CA ILE A 6 -17.40 11.93 -5.97
C ILE A 6 -17.14 13.43 -5.98
N PHE A 7 -16.27 13.86 -5.08
CA PHE A 7 -15.82 15.23 -4.92
C PHE A 7 -14.30 15.23 -4.95
N VAL A 8 -13.72 16.04 -5.83
CA VAL A 8 -12.28 16.09 -6.08
C VAL A 8 -11.75 17.48 -5.79
N ASP A 9 -10.92 17.59 -4.75
CA ASP A 9 -10.05 18.74 -4.53
C ASP A 9 -8.83 18.59 -5.45
N PHE A 10 -8.92 19.19 -6.63
CA PHE A 10 -7.92 19.00 -7.68
C PHE A 10 -6.55 19.48 -7.22
N ASP A 11 -6.50 20.67 -6.61
CA ASP A 11 -5.27 21.34 -6.22
C ASP A 11 -4.49 20.50 -5.20
N ASN A 12 -5.16 19.97 -4.18
CA ASN A 12 -4.55 19.14 -3.16
C ASN A 12 -4.03 17.81 -3.73
N VAL A 13 -4.86 17.12 -4.52
CA VAL A 13 -4.48 15.83 -5.12
C VAL A 13 -3.35 15.99 -6.11
N TYR A 14 -3.46 16.94 -7.05
CA TYR A 14 -2.42 17.19 -8.06
C TYR A 14 -1.10 17.59 -7.40
N SER A 15 -1.14 18.51 -6.43
CA SER A 15 0.07 18.96 -5.73
C SER A 15 0.72 17.84 -4.92
N GLY A 16 -0.07 17.02 -4.22
CA GLY A 16 0.44 15.91 -3.44
C GLY A 16 1.04 14.79 -4.30
N LEU A 17 0.44 14.50 -5.46
CA LEU A 17 1.02 13.58 -6.45
C LEU A 17 2.30 14.17 -7.07
N ARG A 18 2.29 15.46 -7.46
CA ARG A 18 3.42 16.12 -8.13
C ARG A 18 4.65 16.25 -7.23
N GLN A 19 4.43 16.36 -5.92
CA GLN A 19 5.53 16.35 -4.95
C GLN A 19 6.36 15.05 -5.06
N GLU A 20 5.72 13.92 -5.35
CA GLU A 20 6.37 12.63 -5.53
C GLU A 20 6.76 12.38 -6.98
N ASP A 21 5.83 12.44 -7.92
CA ASP A 21 6.08 12.17 -9.33
C ASP A 21 5.19 13.05 -10.20
N GLU A 22 5.82 13.99 -10.91
CA GLU A 22 5.14 14.92 -11.80
C GLU A 22 4.39 14.18 -12.93
N LYS A 23 4.92 13.06 -13.42
CA LYS A 23 4.24 12.28 -14.46
C LYS A 23 2.93 11.69 -13.94
N ARG A 24 2.90 11.21 -12.70
CA ARG A 24 1.68 10.64 -12.09
C ARG A 24 0.63 11.71 -11.83
N ALA A 25 1.05 12.92 -11.44
CA ALA A 25 0.15 14.05 -11.31
C ALA A 25 -0.47 14.44 -12.66
N ASP A 26 0.34 14.45 -13.72
CA ASP A 26 -0.15 14.73 -15.08
C ASP A 26 -1.05 13.60 -15.61
N GLU A 27 -0.76 12.33 -15.35
CA GLU A 27 -1.64 11.18 -15.65
C GLU A 27 -3.03 11.34 -14.99
N PHE A 28 -3.06 11.67 -13.70
CA PHE A 28 -4.30 11.96 -12.96
C PHE A 28 -5.11 13.10 -13.61
N ALA A 29 -4.43 14.17 -14.03
CA ALA A 29 -5.07 15.33 -14.63
C ALA A 29 -5.47 15.15 -16.10
N ALA A 30 -4.77 14.26 -16.82
CA ALA A 30 -4.96 14.01 -18.23
C ALA A 30 -6.13 13.06 -18.50
N ASN A 31 -6.31 12.01 -17.70
CA ASN A 31 -7.27 10.93 -17.97
C ASN A 31 -8.26 10.64 -16.82
N PRO A 32 -9.15 11.59 -16.46
CA PRO A 32 -10.19 11.36 -15.45
C PRO A 32 -11.22 10.29 -15.81
N ILE A 33 -11.43 10.00 -17.09
CA ILE A 33 -12.31 8.91 -17.51
C ILE A 33 -11.72 7.56 -17.11
N GLY A 34 -10.44 7.34 -17.44
CA GLY A 34 -9.74 6.09 -17.20
C GLY A 34 -9.68 5.75 -15.72
N TRP A 35 -9.16 6.66 -14.89
CA TRP A 35 -9.02 6.38 -13.47
C TRP A 35 -10.35 6.29 -12.74
N LEU A 36 -11.41 7.00 -13.17
CA LEU A 36 -12.74 6.87 -12.56
C LEU A 36 -13.32 5.48 -12.81
N LYS A 37 -13.19 4.94 -14.03
CA LYS A 37 -13.60 3.57 -14.36
C LYS A 37 -12.81 2.54 -13.55
N SER A 38 -11.49 2.73 -13.44
CA SER A 38 -10.63 1.87 -12.61
C SER A 38 -10.99 1.94 -11.13
N LEU A 39 -11.32 3.12 -10.61
CA LEU A 39 -11.77 3.34 -9.24
C LEU A 39 -13.09 2.60 -8.96
N GLU A 40 -14.07 2.71 -9.85
CA GLU A 40 -15.34 1.99 -9.73
C GLU A 40 -15.13 0.48 -9.69
N LYS A 41 -14.26 -0.06 -10.57
CA LYS A 41 -13.88 -1.47 -10.59
C LYS A 41 -13.15 -1.89 -9.31
N TYR A 42 -12.20 -1.08 -8.84
CA TYR A 42 -11.42 -1.32 -7.62
C TYR A 42 -12.35 -1.45 -6.41
N LEU A 43 -13.26 -0.49 -6.22
CA LEU A 43 -14.15 -0.46 -5.07
C LEU A 43 -15.27 -1.52 -5.17
N SER A 44 -15.68 -1.91 -6.39
CA SER A 44 -16.64 -2.99 -6.61
C SER A 44 -16.04 -4.39 -6.44
N ALA A 45 -14.72 -4.53 -6.44
CA ALA A 45 -14.05 -5.83 -6.30
C ALA A 45 -14.23 -6.48 -4.91
N GLY A 46 -14.67 -5.71 -3.90
CA GLY A 46 -14.92 -6.19 -2.55
C GLY A 46 -13.66 -6.63 -1.80
N LYS A 47 -13.76 -6.82 -0.47
CA LYS A 47 -12.71 -7.51 0.29
C LYS A 47 -12.79 -9.00 -0.04
N GLU A 48 -11.70 -9.57 -0.57
CA GLU A 48 -11.59 -11.02 -0.81
C GLU A 48 -12.04 -11.81 0.43
N GLY A 49 -13.12 -12.58 0.30
CA GLY A 49 -13.64 -13.45 1.37
C GLY A 49 -15.06 -13.16 1.86
N GLN A 50 -15.74 -12.11 1.36
CA GLN A 50 -17.18 -11.93 1.57
C GLN A 50 -17.94 -12.32 0.30
N SER A 51 -18.76 -13.37 0.40
CA SER A 51 -19.67 -13.90 -0.63
C SER A 51 -20.85 -12.96 -0.92
N SER A 52 -20.65 -11.65 -0.85
CA SER A 52 -21.67 -10.67 -1.19
C SER A 52 -21.68 -10.51 -2.71
N PRO A 53 -22.86 -10.41 -3.35
CA PRO A 53 -22.93 -10.13 -4.77
C PRO A 53 -22.15 -8.84 -5.08
N LYS A 54 -21.28 -8.89 -6.10
CA LYS A 54 -20.59 -7.70 -6.63
C LYS A 54 -21.64 -6.62 -6.87
N SER A 55 -21.70 -5.66 -5.97
CA SER A 55 -22.69 -4.60 -6.07
C SER A 55 -22.20 -3.65 -7.14
N GLU A 56 -22.90 -3.62 -8.27
CA GLU A 56 -22.64 -2.67 -9.35
C GLU A 56 -22.60 -1.26 -8.80
N ARG A 57 -21.53 -0.52 -9.08
CA ARG A 57 -21.33 0.85 -8.62
C ARG A 57 -21.53 1.80 -9.79
N LYS A 58 -22.19 2.92 -9.52
CA LYS A 58 -22.36 3.98 -10.51
C LYS A 58 -22.13 5.33 -9.88
N THR A 59 -21.12 6.04 -10.38
CA THR A 59 -20.86 7.43 -9.97
C THR A 59 -21.81 8.37 -10.70
N LEU A 60 -22.84 8.81 -9.98
CA LEU A 60 -23.92 9.66 -10.50
C LEU A 60 -23.63 11.15 -10.34
N TYR A 61 -22.90 11.53 -9.30
CA TYR A 61 -22.54 12.91 -9.01
C TYR A 61 -21.02 13.07 -9.03
N ARG A 62 -20.52 14.04 -9.80
CA ARG A 62 -19.09 14.23 -10.07
C ARG A 62 -18.76 15.72 -10.02
N ARG A 63 -18.07 16.17 -8.97
CA ARG A 63 -17.56 17.55 -8.86
C ARG A 63 -16.06 17.61 -8.70
N CYS A 64 -15.45 18.56 -9.40
CA CYS A 64 -14.03 18.85 -9.34
C CYS A 64 -13.84 20.33 -9.02
N TYR A 65 -13.17 20.61 -7.90
CA TYR A 65 -12.86 21.95 -7.40
C TYR A 65 -11.45 22.30 -7.82
N ILE A 66 -11.29 23.34 -8.62
CA ILE A 66 -10.01 23.64 -9.27
C ILE A 66 -9.68 25.12 -9.18
N ASN A 67 -8.41 25.45 -8.95
CA ASN A 67 -7.93 26.80 -9.16
C ASN A 67 -7.78 27.09 -10.67
N PRO A 68 -8.62 27.96 -11.26
CA PRO A 68 -8.60 28.20 -12.70
C PRO A 68 -7.30 28.89 -13.17
N GLN A 69 -6.60 29.62 -12.29
CA GLN A 69 -5.36 30.32 -12.66
C GLN A 69 -4.17 29.37 -12.75
N SER A 70 -4.06 28.43 -11.80
CA SER A 70 -2.93 27.50 -11.72
C SER A 70 -3.14 26.24 -12.55
N PHE A 71 -4.38 25.74 -12.60
CA PHE A 71 -4.68 24.41 -13.14
C PHE A 71 -5.77 24.40 -14.22
N GLY A 72 -6.26 25.58 -14.65
CA GLY A 72 -7.33 25.70 -15.64
C GLY A 72 -7.10 24.95 -16.95
N ARG A 73 -5.84 24.69 -17.33
CA ARG A 73 -5.47 23.87 -18.50
C ARG A 73 -6.03 22.44 -18.47
N PHE A 74 -6.30 21.89 -17.29
CA PHE A 74 -6.81 20.52 -17.13
C PHE A 74 -8.34 20.43 -17.13
N ARG A 75 -9.04 21.58 -17.04
CA ARG A 75 -10.52 21.65 -17.05
C ARG A 75 -11.17 20.87 -18.20
N PRO A 76 -10.69 20.95 -19.46
CA PRO A 76 -11.33 20.22 -20.55
C PRO A 76 -11.38 18.70 -20.34
N ASN A 77 -10.38 18.13 -19.67
CA ASN A 77 -10.32 16.68 -19.41
C ASN A 77 -11.41 16.26 -18.42
N PHE A 78 -11.62 17.04 -17.36
CA PHE A 78 -12.67 16.77 -16.37
C PHE A 78 -14.07 16.97 -16.94
N ILE A 79 -14.27 18.00 -17.78
CA ILE A 79 -15.54 18.20 -18.49
C ILE A 79 -15.84 17.00 -19.41
N LYS A 80 -14.84 16.52 -20.18
CA LYS A 80 -14.98 15.32 -21.01
C LYS A 80 -15.34 14.07 -20.19
N ALA A 81 -14.88 14.00 -18.94
CA ALA A 81 -15.24 12.95 -17.98
C ALA A 81 -16.58 13.16 -17.26
N ALA A 82 -17.38 14.14 -17.70
CA ALA A 82 -18.66 14.52 -17.12
C ALA A 82 -18.57 14.94 -15.64
N PHE A 83 -17.48 15.61 -15.26
CA PHE A 83 -17.43 16.35 -14.00
C PHE A 83 -18.00 17.75 -14.19
N GLU A 84 -18.80 18.19 -13.23
CA GLU A 84 -19.05 19.61 -13.02
C GLU A 84 -17.78 20.23 -12.39
N VAL A 85 -17.18 21.20 -13.08
CA VAL A 85 -15.94 21.84 -12.65
C VAL A 85 -16.26 23.19 -12.01
N VAL A 86 -15.95 23.29 -10.71
CA VAL A 86 -16.19 24.46 -9.88
C VAL A 86 -14.90 25.26 -9.76
N ASP A 87 -14.94 26.51 -10.23
CA ASP A 87 -13.79 27.40 -10.18
C ASP A 87 -13.59 27.97 -8.77
N CYS A 88 -12.42 27.68 -8.19
CA CYS A 88 -12.01 28.13 -6.86
C CYS A 88 -10.79 29.06 -7.00
N PRO A 89 -10.99 30.35 -7.36
CA PRO A 89 -9.88 31.27 -7.53
C PRO A 89 -9.12 31.52 -6.21
N PRO A 90 -7.82 31.84 -6.27
CA PRO A 90 -7.05 32.14 -5.08
C PRO A 90 -7.55 33.43 -4.43
N LEU A 91 -7.79 33.39 -3.12
CA LEU A 91 -8.23 34.54 -2.33
C LEU A 91 -7.08 35.32 -1.68
N THR A 92 -5.88 34.75 -1.72
CA THR A 92 -4.68 35.35 -1.12
C THR A 92 -3.54 35.33 -2.12
N LYS A 93 -2.56 36.22 -1.92
CA LYS A 93 -1.29 36.20 -2.70
C LYS A 93 -0.54 34.87 -2.56
N GLY A 94 -0.78 34.12 -1.48
CA GLY A 94 -0.20 32.80 -1.24
C GLY A 94 -0.91 31.66 -1.96
N GLY A 95 -1.92 31.93 -2.79
CA GLY A 95 -2.59 30.91 -3.59
C GLY A 95 -3.65 30.09 -2.85
N LYS A 96 -3.93 30.37 -1.57
CA LYS A 96 -5.01 29.69 -0.84
C LYS A 96 -6.36 29.97 -1.51
N THR A 97 -7.11 28.90 -1.77
CA THR A 97 -8.45 28.92 -2.33
C THR A 97 -9.48 28.68 -1.21
N SER A 98 -10.77 28.79 -1.53
CA SER A 98 -11.86 28.35 -0.64
C SER A 98 -12.46 27.02 -1.08
N ALA A 99 -11.69 26.20 -1.81
CA ALA A 99 -12.15 24.92 -2.33
C ALA A 99 -12.74 24.03 -1.22
N ASP A 100 -12.06 23.93 -0.06
CA ASP A 100 -12.50 23.08 1.05
C ASP A 100 -13.88 23.48 1.59
N MET A 101 -14.09 24.78 1.81
CA MET A 101 -15.37 25.30 2.31
C MET A 101 -16.50 25.08 1.30
N ILE A 102 -16.26 25.39 0.01
CA ILE A 102 -17.26 25.20 -1.05
C ILE A 102 -17.61 23.72 -1.18
N MET A 103 -16.60 22.85 -1.19
CA MET A 103 -16.77 21.40 -1.29
C MET A 103 -17.54 20.83 -0.09
N VAL A 104 -17.27 21.30 1.13
CA VAL A 104 -18.04 20.87 2.32
C VAL A 104 -19.52 21.28 2.21
N ILE A 105 -19.80 22.51 1.76
CA ILE A 105 -21.19 22.98 1.57
C ILE A 105 -21.90 22.10 0.54
N ASP A 106 -21.26 21.88 -0.61
CA ASP A 106 -21.81 21.05 -1.68
C ASP A 106 -22.07 19.60 -1.24
N ILE A 107 -21.15 19.00 -0.48
CA ILE A 107 -21.34 17.65 0.06
C ILE A 107 -22.57 17.60 0.98
N LEU A 108 -22.77 18.62 1.82
CA LEU A 108 -23.91 18.70 2.73
C LEU A 108 -25.23 18.96 2.00
N ASP A 109 -25.19 19.65 0.87
CA ASP A 109 -26.37 19.87 0.02
C ASP A 109 -26.75 18.58 -0.72
N VAL A 110 -25.77 17.88 -1.32
CA VAL A 110 -25.99 16.55 -1.93
C VAL A 110 -26.49 15.53 -0.91
N LEU A 111 -26.02 15.60 0.34
CA LEU A 111 -26.51 14.74 1.42
C LEU A 111 -28.01 14.94 1.70
N LYS A 112 -28.56 16.13 1.43
CA LYS A 112 -29.96 16.50 1.65
C LYS A 112 -30.82 16.37 0.41
N GLU A 113 -30.25 16.06 -0.76
CA GLU A 113 -31.02 15.84 -1.98
C GLU A 113 -32.00 14.68 -1.83
N GLU A 114 -33.07 14.70 -2.64
CA GLU A 114 -34.05 13.62 -2.71
C GLU A 114 -33.41 12.30 -3.16
N THR A 115 -32.38 12.38 -4.01
CA THR A 115 -31.61 11.20 -4.41
C THR A 115 -30.75 10.72 -3.26
N TYR A 116 -31.05 9.53 -2.76
CA TYR A 116 -30.20 8.85 -1.78
C TYR A 116 -28.93 8.33 -2.46
N PHE A 117 -27.79 8.95 -2.18
CA PHE A 117 -26.46 8.42 -2.48
C PHE A 117 -26.02 7.48 -1.37
N ASP A 118 -25.56 6.28 -1.71
CA ASP A 118 -25.08 5.29 -0.74
C ASP A 118 -23.67 5.61 -0.24
N GLU A 119 -22.89 6.28 -1.10
CA GLU A 119 -21.46 6.47 -0.89
C GLU A 119 -20.97 7.84 -1.34
N PHE A 120 -20.05 8.40 -0.56
CA PHE A 120 -19.36 9.65 -0.84
C PHE A 120 -17.86 9.38 -0.92
N ILE A 121 -17.27 9.72 -2.07
CA ILE A 121 -15.83 9.65 -2.32
C ILE A 121 -15.25 11.08 -2.23
N ILE A 122 -14.34 11.29 -1.29
CA ILE A 122 -13.63 12.55 -1.08
C ILE A 122 -12.17 12.37 -1.49
N PHE A 123 -11.77 13.07 -2.55
CA PHE A 123 -10.39 13.13 -2.99
C PHE A 123 -9.74 14.40 -2.43
N SER A 124 -9.24 14.31 -1.19
CA SER A 124 -8.40 15.33 -0.55
C SER A 124 -7.64 14.73 0.64
N GLY A 125 -6.37 15.13 0.79
CA GLY A 125 -5.55 14.83 1.96
C GLY A 125 -5.78 15.79 3.14
N ASP A 126 -6.62 16.82 3.00
CA ASP A 126 -6.84 17.82 4.05
C ASP A 126 -7.71 17.28 5.20
N SER A 127 -7.21 17.43 6.43
CA SER A 127 -7.92 17.00 7.64
C SER A 127 -9.17 17.80 7.95
N ASP A 128 -9.37 18.98 7.35
CA ASP A 128 -10.56 19.81 7.56
C ASP A 128 -11.85 19.10 7.10
N PHE A 129 -11.75 18.09 6.22
CA PHE A 129 -12.87 17.23 5.83
C PHE A 129 -13.29 16.20 6.90
N THR A 130 -12.57 16.07 8.01
CA THR A 130 -12.88 15.10 9.08
C THR A 130 -14.34 15.22 9.55
N HIS A 131 -14.83 16.44 9.77
CA HIS A 131 -16.18 16.65 10.27
C HIS A 131 -17.27 16.30 9.26
N VAL A 132 -17.04 16.53 7.96
CA VAL A 132 -18.02 16.15 6.93
C VAL A 132 -18.09 14.62 6.79
N LEU A 133 -16.97 13.91 6.89
CA LEU A 133 -16.96 12.44 6.92
C LEU A 133 -17.77 11.89 8.10
N LEU A 134 -17.59 12.44 9.30
CA LEU A 134 -18.38 12.05 10.47
C LEU A 134 -19.88 12.34 10.28
N ARG A 135 -20.21 13.46 9.62
CA ARG A 135 -21.61 13.81 9.31
C ARG A 135 -22.22 12.84 8.31
N LEU A 136 -21.50 12.45 7.26
CA LEU A 136 -21.92 11.45 6.28
C LEU A 136 -22.20 10.10 6.96
N ARG A 137 -21.30 9.64 7.82
CA ARG A 137 -21.50 8.39 8.57
C ARG A 137 -22.70 8.41 9.51
N ARG A 138 -22.92 9.53 10.21
CA ARG A 138 -24.13 9.72 11.04
C ARG A 138 -25.43 9.63 10.22
N ASN A 139 -25.36 9.85 8.91
CA ASN A 139 -26.48 9.70 7.99
C ASN A 139 -26.43 8.37 7.22
N ASN A 140 -25.73 7.36 7.74
CA ASN A 140 -25.64 6.02 7.13
C ASN A 140 -25.14 6.06 5.67
N ARG A 141 -24.12 6.90 5.40
CA ARG A 141 -23.41 6.96 4.13
C ARG A 141 -22.05 6.29 4.26
N GLN A 142 -21.68 5.47 3.29
CA GLN A 142 -20.33 4.94 3.19
C GLN A 142 -19.37 6.04 2.77
N THR A 143 -18.22 6.13 3.44
CA THR A 143 -17.21 7.15 3.18
C THR A 143 -15.94 6.54 2.60
N VAL A 144 -15.48 7.08 1.47
CA VAL A 144 -14.21 6.71 0.85
C VAL A 144 -13.35 7.96 0.76
N MET A 145 -12.08 7.85 1.15
CA MET A 145 -11.11 8.93 0.98
C MET A 145 -9.89 8.49 0.18
N LEU A 146 -9.34 9.40 -0.64
CA LEU A 146 -7.99 9.26 -1.19
C LEU A 146 -7.01 10.00 -0.29
N ALA A 147 -6.12 9.25 0.36
CA ALA A 147 -5.09 9.78 1.24
C ALA A 147 -3.84 10.14 0.41
N VAL A 148 -3.81 11.37 -0.10
CA VAL A 148 -2.64 11.96 -0.78
C VAL A 148 -1.76 12.67 0.25
N GLY A 149 -0.44 12.46 0.18
CA GLY A 149 0.51 13.07 1.09
C GLY A 149 0.42 12.53 2.53
N ASN A 150 0.78 13.38 3.49
CA ASN A 150 0.72 13.05 4.92
C ASN A 150 -0.68 13.36 5.47
N VAL A 151 -1.37 12.33 5.94
CA VAL A 151 -2.77 12.39 6.37
C VAL A 151 -2.87 11.92 7.81
N SER A 152 -3.51 12.70 8.67
CA SER A 152 -3.57 12.40 10.11
C SER A 152 -4.30 11.06 10.40
N PRO A 153 -3.89 10.33 11.46
CA PRO A 153 -4.57 9.10 11.87
C PRO A 153 -6.06 9.31 12.17
N ALA A 154 -6.42 10.46 12.77
CA ALA A 154 -7.80 10.81 13.07
C ALA A 154 -8.65 10.98 11.79
N TYR A 155 -8.11 11.65 10.77
CA TYR A 155 -8.82 11.82 9.49
C TYR A 155 -8.94 10.48 8.74
N ARG A 156 -7.90 9.63 8.75
CA ARG A 156 -7.97 8.26 8.20
C ARG A 156 -9.03 7.41 8.90
N ALA A 157 -9.08 7.46 10.23
CA ALA A 157 -10.09 6.78 11.03
C ALA A 157 -11.50 7.34 10.79
N ALA A 158 -11.60 8.57 10.26
CA ALA A 158 -12.84 9.24 9.91
C ALA A 158 -13.50 8.69 8.61
N ALA A 159 -12.82 7.86 7.82
CA ALA A 159 -13.37 7.20 6.63
C ALA A 159 -13.63 5.69 6.85
N ASP A 160 -14.52 5.10 6.06
CA ASP A 160 -14.77 3.64 6.05
C ASP A 160 -13.79 2.90 5.13
N ILE A 161 -13.41 3.55 4.02
CA ILE A 161 -12.42 3.06 3.06
C ILE A 161 -11.38 4.15 2.83
N VAL A 162 -10.11 3.78 3.00
CA VAL A 162 -8.97 4.65 2.70
C VAL A 162 -8.21 4.07 1.51
N ILE A 163 -8.12 4.85 0.44
CA ILE A 163 -7.26 4.58 -0.71
C ILE A 163 -5.95 5.31 -0.46
N ASP A 164 -4.86 4.59 -0.22
CA ASP A 164 -3.54 5.21 -0.11
C ASP A 164 -3.06 5.69 -1.48
N GLN A 165 -2.30 6.79 -1.51
CA GLN A 165 -1.63 7.31 -2.72
C GLN A 165 -0.95 6.22 -3.56
N ASP A 166 -0.18 5.31 -2.93
CA ASP A 166 0.54 4.25 -3.65
C ASP A 166 -0.42 3.32 -4.41
N LYS A 167 -1.53 2.95 -3.75
CA LYS A 167 -2.55 2.09 -4.36
C LYS A 167 -3.27 2.82 -5.48
N PHE A 168 -3.55 4.11 -5.28
CA PHE A 168 -4.17 4.92 -6.32
C PHE A 168 -3.27 4.98 -7.55
N VAL A 169 -1.98 5.29 -7.39
CA VAL A 169 -1.03 5.37 -8.50
C VAL A 169 -0.88 4.03 -9.22
N GLU A 170 -0.70 2.94 -8.47
CA GLU A 170 -0.32 1.66 -9.08
C GLU A 170 -1.49 0.75 -9.50
N GLU A 171 -2.65 0.89 -8.87
CA GLU A 171 -3.81 0.03 -9.14
C GLU A 171 -4.95 0.76 -9.88
N ILE A 172 -5.02 2.09 -9.77
CA ILE A 172 -6.14 2.89 -10.29
C ILE A 172 -5.71 3.83 -11.44
N LEU A 173 -4.62 4.57 -11.28
CA LEU A 173 -4.05 5.45 -12.32
C LEU A 173 -3.31 4.67 -13.39
N ALA A 174 -2.64 3.57 -13.03
CA ALA A 174 -1.88 2.76 -13.97
C ALA A 174 -2.81 2.27 -15.10
N ASP A 175 -2.55 2.77 -16.31
CA ASP A 175 -3.34 2.45 -17.48
C ASP A 175 -3.05 1.00 -17.91
N LYS A 176 -3.86 0.06 -17.43
CA LYS A 176 -3.79 -1.34 -17.84
C LYS A 176 -4.58 -1.61 -19.13
N ASP A 177 -5.36 -0.63 -19.58
CA ASP A 177 -6.25 -0.76 -20.74
C ASP A 177 -5.65 -0.08 -22.00
N GLN A 178 -4.62 0.79 -21.88
CA GLN A 178 -3.92 1.39 -23.04
C GLN A 178 -3.04 0.44 -23.85
N GLU A 179 -2.66 -0.74 -23.34
CA GLU A 179 -2.00 -1.77 -24.16
C GLU A 179 -2.96 -2.46 -25.15
N VAL A 180 -4.27 -2.18 -25.10
CA VAL A 180 -5.29 -2.89 -25.89
C VAL A 180 -5.89 -2.03 -27.02
N LEU A 181 -5.64 -0.72 -27.04
CA LEU A 181 -6.33 0.20 -27.97
C LEU A 181 -5.48 0.71 -29.16
N ASP A 182 -4.19 0.36 -29.22
CA ASP A 182 -3.31 0.66 -30.38
C ASP A 182 -3.03 -0.57 -31.28
N SER A 183 -3.77 -1.67 -31.10
CA SER A 183 -3.64 -2.88 -31.93
C SER A 183 -5.02 -3.44 -32.33
N GLU A 184 -5.83 -2.62 -33.00
CA GLU A 184 -6.83 -3.13 -33.95
C GLU A 184 -6.23 -3.07 -35.36
N GLU A 185 -5.16 -3.82 -35.60
CA GLU A 185 -4.86 -4.33 -36.93
C GLU A 185 -4.78 -5.85 -36.83
N GLU A 186 -5.59 -6.53 -37.63
CA GLU A 186 -5.59 -7.98 -37.83
C GLU A 186 -4.16 -8.46 -38.05
N ILE A 187 -3.63 -9.29 -37.14
CA ILE A 187 -2.46 -10.10 -37.42
C ILE A 187 -2.75 -11.52 -36.89
N ASP A 188 -2.87 -12.42 -37.85
CA ASP A 188 -2.83 -13.88 -37.73
C ASP A 188 -1.86 -14.34 -36.64
N GLU A 189 -2.29 -15.32 -35.85
CA GLU A 189 -1.44 -16.05 -34.91
C GLU A 189 -0.09 -16.43 -35.52
N PRO A 190 1.05 -16.06 -34.91
CA PRO A 190 2.29 -16.75 -35.16
C PRO A 190 2.80 -17.41 -33.88
N GLU A 191 3.17 -18.67 -34.06
CA GLU A 191 3.96 -19.50 -33.17
C GLU A 191 5.13 -18.72 -32.52
N ILE A 192 5.09 -18.57 -31.20
CA ILE A 192 6.28 -18.14 -30.46
C ILE A 192 7.17 -19.36 -30.27
N THR A 193 8.11 -19.46 -31.20
CA THR A 193 9.28 -20.34 -31.15
C THR A 193 10.13 -19.95 -29.95
N MET A 194 10.40 -20.95 -29.10
CA MET A 194 11.19 -20.83 -27.89
C MET A 194 12.70 -20.76 -28.19
N LEU A 195 13.40 -19.83 -27.53
CA LEU A 195 14.84 -19.89 -27.23
C LEU A 195 14.99 -19.42 -25.78
N SER A 196 14.86 -20.33 -24.81
CA SER A 196 15.92 -21.15 -24.21
C SER A 196 16.87 -20.36 -23.29
N ALA A 197 16.48 -20.31 -22.00
CA ALA A 197 17.41 -20.40 -20.87
C ALA A 197 16.85 -21.49 -19.95
N ALA A 198 17.62 -22.56 -19.79
CA ALA A 198 17.20 -23.83 -19.23
C ALA A 198 16.85 -23.76 -17.73
N GLU A 199 15.68 -24.27 -17.34
CA GLU A 199 15.27 -24.69 -15.99
C GLU A 199 13.94 -25.50 -16.06
N PRO A 200 13.63 -26.37 -15.08
CA PRO A 200 13.44 -27.80 -15.33
C PRO A 200 12.01 -28.25 -15.67
N GLU A 201 11.96 -29.38 -16.38
CA GLU A 201 10.76 -30.14 -16.73
C GLU A 201 9.88 -30.45 -15.51
N ALA A 202 8.58 -30.20 -15.65
CA ALA A 202 7.57 -30.56 -14.68
C ALA A 202 7.50 -32.10 -14.54
N THR A 203 7.66 -32.61 -13.33
CA THR A 203 7.48 -34.02 -13.01
C THR A 203 6.00 -34.37 -13.03
N GLY A 204 5.46 -34.64 -14.23
CA GLY A 204 4.25 -35.38 -14.63
C GLY A 204 3.14 -35.78 -13.64
N LYS A 205 2.90 -35.05 -12.54
CA LYS A 205 1.86 -35.34 -11.55
C LYS A 205 0.65 -34.46 -11.81
N THR A 206 -0.51 -35.11 -11.97
CA THR A 206 -1.81 -34.45 -12.09
C THR A 206 -2.07 -33.52 -10.90
N LEU A 207 -2.49 -32.29 -11.16
CA LEU A 207 -2.82 -31.33 -10.10
C LEU A 207 -4.11 -31.74 -9.37
N SER A 208 -3.99 -32.29 -8.16
CA SER A 208 -5.10 -32.59 -7.25
C SER A 208 -4.83 -32.08 -5.84
N LYS A 209 -5.87 -31.95 -5.01
CA LYS A 209 -5.71 -31.52 -3.60
C LYS A 209 -4.83 -32.47 -2.82
N GLU A 210 -4.99 -33.76 -3.09
CA GLU A 210 -4.28 -34.86 -2.45
C GLU A 210 -2.78 -34.83 -2.80
N ASN A 211 -2.44 -34.63 -4.07
CA ASN A 211 -1.05 -34.57 -4.53
C ASN A 211 -0.33 -33.34 -3.99
N VAL A 212 -1.00 -32.18 -3.93
CA VAL A 212 -0.43 -30.96 -3.34
C VAL A 212 -0.23 -31.13 -1.83
N ALA A 213 -1.18 -31.72 -1.12
CA ALA A 213 -1.04 -32.00 0.31
C ALA A 213 0.11 -32.98 0.59
N GLU A 214 0.24 -34.04 -0.20
CA GLU A 214 1.32 -35.00 -0.08
C GLU A 214 2.69 -34.35 -0.33
N PHE A 215 2.80 -33.54 -1.39
CA PHE A 215 4.02 -32.80 -1.70
C PHE A 215 4.42 -31.84 -0.56
N ILE A 216 3.46 -31.10 -0.01
CA ILE A 216 3.71 -30.24 1.15
C ILE A 216 4.18 -31.07 2.34
N ASN A 217 3.52 -32.20 2.61
CA ASN A 217 3.86 -33.03 3.75
C ASN A 217 5.28 -33.62 3.65
N GLN A 218 5.67 -34.08 2.46
CA GLN A 218 7.02 -34.58 2.19
C GLN A 218 8.08 -33.47 2.28
N THR A 219 7.76 -32.28 1.78
CA THR A 219 8.67 -31.13 1.76
C THR A 219 8.94 -30.61 3.18
N VAL A 220 7.90 -30.51 4.02
CA VAL A 220 8.03 -30.11 5.43
C VAL A 220 8.76 -31.18 6.23
N ALA A 221 8.46 -32.47 6.01
CA ALA A 221 9.12 -33.58 6.70
C ALA A 221 10.64 -33.63 6.47
N LYS A 222 11.07 -33.34 5.24
CA LYS A 222 12.48 -33.28 4.83
C LYS A 222 13.21 -32.02 5.31
N SER A 223 12.47 -30.98 5.71
CA SER A 223 13.09 -29.72 6.15
C SER A 223 13.49 -29.79 7.62
N THR A 224 14.71 -29.31 7.92
CA THR A 224 15.22 -29.15 9.29
C THR A 224 14.79 -27.83 9.92
N GLU A 225 14.22 -26.90 9.15
CA GLU A 225 13.81 -25.55 9.59
C GLU A 225 12.35 -25.26 9.17
N PRO A 226 11.66 -24.29 9.81
CA PRO A 226 10.36 -23.81 9.33
C PRO A 226 10.40 -23.36 7.86
N LEU A 227 9.43 -23.78 7.06
CA LEU A 227 9.35 -23.39 5.66
C LEU A 227 8.48 -22.16 5.49
N SER A 228 9.01 -21.11 4.85
CA SER A 228 8.21 -19.94 4.51
C SER A 228 7.15 -20.30 3.46
N LEU A 229 5.95 -19.72 3.59
CA LEU A 229 4.86 -19.95 2.64
C LEU A 229 5.24 -19.51 1.21
N THR A 230 6.10 -18.51 1.07
CA THR A 230 6.62 -18.06 -0.24
C THR A 230 7.54 -19.10 -0.87
N ARG A 231 8.45 -19.71 -0.10
CA ARG A 231 9.31 -20.78 -0.60
C ARG A 231 8.49 -22.00 -0.99
N LEU A 232 7.52 -22.37 -0.16
CA LEU A 232 6.62 -23.48 -0.44
C LEU A 232 5.78 -23.24 -1.71
N ALA A 233 5.27 -22.02 -1.91
CA ALA A 233 4.54 -21.65 -3.12
C ALA A 233 5.42 -21.73 -4.39
N LYS A 234 6.70 -21.33 -4.31
CA LYS A 234 7.66 -21.48 -5.43
C LYS A 234 7.91 -22.96 -5.75
N LEU A 235 8.10 -23.80 -4.74
CA LEU A 235 8.32 -25.25 -4.93
C LEU A 235 7.12 -25.95 -5.56
N ILE A 236 5.89 -25.61 -5.14
CA ILE A 236 4.67 -26.18 -5.73
C ILE A 236 4.51 -25.76 -7.19
N ARG A 237 4.81 -24.51 -7.53
CA ARG A 237 4.79 -24.05 -8.93
C ARG A 237 5.83 -24.76 -9.78
N LYS A 238 6.98 -25.12 -9.20
CA LYS A 238 8.03 -25.88 -9.88
C LYS A 238 7.63 -27.34 -10.12
N GLU A 239 6.97 -27.97 -9.15
CA GLU A 239 6.56 -29.39 -9.25
C GLU A 239 5.34 -29.58 -10.17
N PHE A 240 4.32 -28.74 -10.05
CA PHE A 240 3.02 -28.90 -10.72
C PHE A 240 2.81 -27.96 -11.93
N GLY A 241 3.81 -27.15 -12.27
CA GLY A 241 3.82 -26.33 -13.49
C GLY A 241 2.70 -25.30 -13.61
N ARG A 242 2.33 -24.98 -14.87
CA ARG A 242 1.40 -23.90 -15.22
C ARG A 242 -0.04 -24.16 -14.76
N GLU A 243 -0.42 -25.40 -14.48
CA GLU A 243 -1.78 -25.77 -14.04
C GLU A 243 -2.17 -25.11 -12.70
N VAL A 244 -1.23 -24.90 -11.79
CA VAL A 244 -1.47 -24.23 -10.49
C VAL A 244 -1.84 -22.76 -10.69
N ILE A 245 -1.24 -22.12 -11.70
CA ILE A 245 -1.44 -20.71 -12.02
C ILE A 245 -2.79 -20.54 -12.72
N ILE A 246 -3.07 -21.38 -13.73
CA ILE A 246 -4.32 -21.35 -14.51
C ILE A 246 -5.51 -21.64 -13.59
N SER A 247 -5.40 -22.65 -12.73
CA SER A 247 -6.45 -23.01 -11.77
C SER A 247 -6.60 -22.04 -10.61
N ARG A 248 -5.74 -21.02 -10.48
CA ARG A 248 -5.68 -20.11 -9.31
C ARG A 248 -5.66 -20.90 -7.99
N TRP A 249 -4.67 -21.78 -7.83
CA TRP A 249 -4.56 -22.67 -6.68
C TRP A 249 -5.80 -23.57 -6.53
N LEU A 250 -6.18 -24.36 -7.54
CA LEU A 250 -7.35 -25.26 -7.49
C LEU A 250 -8.68 -24.53 -7.17
N GLY A 251 -8.84 -23.30 -7.63
CA GLY A 251 -10.03 -22.47 -7.46
C GLY A 251 -10.08 -21.67 -6.15
N PHE A 252 -9.07 -21.79 -5.28
CA PHE A 252 -9.05 -21.11 -3.97
C PHE A 252 -8.51 -19.67 -4.02
N GLY A 253 -8.00 -19.21 -5.17
CA GLY A 253 -7.54 -17.84 -5.39
C GLY A 253 -6.17 -17.55 -4.77
N ARG A 254 -6.00 -17.76 -3.45
CA ARG A 254 -4.71 -17.60 -2.74
C ARG A 254 -4.19 -18.90 -2.17
N PHE A 255 -2.87 -19.00 -2.15
CA PHE A 255 -2.16 -20.16 -1.58
C PHE A 255 -2.54 -20.44 -0.12
N ILE A 256 -2.72 -19.40 0.70
CA ILE A 256 -3.08 -19.57 2.11
C ILE A 256 -4.47 -20.17 2.31
N PHE A 257 -5.41 -19.91 1.38
CA PHE A 257 -6.74 -20.51 1.40
C PHE A 257 -6.69 -21.96 0.96
N LEU A 258 -5.86 -22.30 -0.03
CA LEU A 258 -5.59 -23.68 -0.38
C LEU A 258 -5.07 -24.44 0.85
N LEU A 259 -4.02 -23.93 1.52
CA LEU A 259 -3.43 -24.58 2.70
C LEU A 259 -4.43 -24.85 3.84
N LYS A 260 -5.33 -23.91 4.11
CA LYS A 260 -6.39 -24.07 5.12
C LYS A 260 -7.42 -25.15 4.76
N ASN A 261 -7.54 -25.48 3.48
CA ASN A 261 -8.48 -26.48 2.96
C ASN A 261 -7.79 -27.82 2.63
N LEU A 262 -6.50 -27.97 2.93
CA LEU A 262 -5.77 -29.23 2.80
C LEU A 262 -5.68 -29.92 4.17
N LYS A 263 -5.74 -31.25 4.19
CA LYS A 263 -5.45 -32.05 5.40
C LYS A 263 -3.94 -32.14 5.59
N LEU A 264 -3.38 -31.20 6.34
CA LEU A 264 -1.95 -31.13 6.65
C LEU A 264 -1.69 -31.55 8.10
N ASN A 265 -0.55 -32.20 8.33
CA ASN A 265 -0.11 -32.62 9.68
C ASN A 265 0.66 -31.51 10.43
N TYR A 266 0.68 -30.29 9.89
CA TYR A 266 1.58 -29.20 10.29
C TYR A 266 0.80 -27.93 10.64
N GLN A 267 1.38 -27.08 11.49
CA GLN A 267 0.77 -25.80 11.84
C GLN A 267 1.21 -24.69 10.90
N ILE A 268 0.31 -23.72 10.69
CA ILE A 268 0.56 -22.54 9.86
C ILE A 268 0.61 -21.33 10.79
N SER A 269 1.78 -20.68 10.86
CA SER A 269 1.91 -19.40 11.52
C SER A 269 1.52 -18.27 10.56
N ASN A 270 0.62 -17.40 11.01
CA ASN A 270 0.24 -16.18 10.31
C ASN A 270 1.12 -14.98 10.69
N LEU A 271 2.08 -15.16 11.61
CA LEU A 271 3.11 -14.16 11.89
C LEU A 271 3.95 -14.01 10.62
N ALA A 272 3.99 -12.81 10.05
CA ALA A 272 4.66 -12.60 8.78
C ALA A 272 6.20 -12.60 8.96
N PRO A 273 6.95 -13.28 8.07
CA PRO A 273 6.45 -14.01 6.90
C PRO A 273 5.76 -15.30 7.33
N GLY A 274 4.60 -15.63 6.77
CA GLY A 274 3.87 -16.84 7.19
C GLY A 274 4.75 -18.09 7.01
N TYR A 275 4.69 -19.01 7.98
CA TYR A 275 5.45 -20.26 7.98
C TYR A 275 4.53 -21.46 8.08
N ILE A 276 4.93 -22.56 7.44
CA ILE A 276 4.45 -23.90 7.80
C ILE A 276 5.55 -24.61 8.59
N TYR A 277 5.19 -25.23 9.70
CA TYR A 277 6.17 -25.84 10.60
C TYR A 277 5.58 -27.04 11.36
N ASP A 278 6.46 -27.95 11.73
CA ASP A 278 6.16 -29.05 12.65
C ASP A 278 6.40 -28.58 14.09
N PRO A 279 5.36 -28.44 14.93
CA PRO A 279 5.49 -27.96 16.30
C PRO A 279 6.34 -28.88 17.19
N LYS A 280 6.62 -30.12 16.78
CA LYS A 280 7.50 -31.04 17.51
C LYS A 280 8.97 -30.97 17.09
N ARG A 281 9.28 -30.37 15.92
CA ARG A 281 10.63 -30.38 15.32
C ARG A 281 11.19 -29.01 14.99
N HIS A 282 10.36 -28.01 14.73
CA HIS A 282 10.76 -26.71 14.21
C HIS A 282 10.55 -25.59 15.24
N GLU A 283 11.52 -24.67 15.35
CA GLU A 283 11.51 -23.52 16.27
C GLU A 283 11.49 -22.21 15.47
N LEU A 284 10.60 -21.25 15.78
CA LEU A 284 10.41 -20.01 15.00
C LEU A 284 11.42 -18.90 15.41
N ALA A 285 12.36 -18.56 14.51
CA ALA A 285 13.47 -17.64 14.79
C ALA A 285 13.06 -16.19 15.16
N GLY A 286 11.90 -15.71 14.70
CA GLY A 286 11.42 -14.34 14.96
C GLY A 286 11.01 -14.08 16.41
N GLU A 287 10.63 -15.12 17.17
CA GLU A 287 10.18 -14.98 18.56
C GLU A 287 11.35 -14.84 19.56
N LYS A 288 12.54 -15.37 19.25
CA LYS A 288 13.73 -15.27 20.12
C LYS A 288 14.27 -13.84 20.25
N HIS A 289 14.51 -13.14 19.14
CA HIS A 289 15.01 -11.76 19.17
C HIS A 289 14.02 -10.79 19.83
N LEU A 290 12.72 -10.99 19.59
CA LEU A 290 11.66 -10.19 20.21
C LEU A 290 11.57 -10.43 21.73
N ALA A 291 11.73 -11.69 22.17
CA ALA A 291 11.72 -12.07 23.58
C ALA A 291 13.00 -11.63 24.32
N GLU A 292 14.15 -11.65 23.66
CA GLU A 292 15.43 -11.20 24.23
C GLU A 292 15.51 -9.67 24.36
N PHE A 293 15.02 -8.91 23.37
CA PHE A 293 14.94 -7.45 23.48
C PHE A 293 13.89 -7.01 24.51
N LYS A 294 12.73 -7.69 24.59
CA LYS A 294 11.73 -7.49 25.67
C LYS A 294 12.28 -7.86 27.06
N ARG A 295 13.22 -8.80 27.14
CA ARG A 295 13.92 -9.15 28.39
C ARG A 295 15.03 -8.16 28.75
N SER A 296 15.52 -7.38 27.79
CA SER A 296 16.50 -6.33 28.07
C SER A 296 15.81 -5.19 28.83
N GLN A 297 16.28 -4.88 30.03
CA GLN A 297 15.78 -3.76 30.85
C GLN A 297 16.32 -2.39 30.42
N SER A 298 16.75 -2.25 29.17
CA SER A 298 17.30 -1.00 28.64
C SER A 298 16.23 0.09 28.59
N GLU A 299 16.60 1.34 28.90
CA GLU A 299 15.71 2.50 28.78
C GLU A 299 15.16 2.66 27.35
N ILE A 300 15.99 2.33 26.34
CA ILE A 300 15.59 2.31 24.92
C ILE A 300 14.45 1.32 24.67
N ALA A 301 14.46 0.15 25.30
CA ALA A 301 13.44 -0.88 25.06
C ALA A 301 12.07 -0.46 25.64
N LYS A 302 12.06 0.18 26.81
CA LYS A 302 10.84 0.73 27.43
C LYS A 302 10.27 1.88 26.62
N LEU A 303 11.12 2.77 26.13
CA LEU A 303 10.71 3.91 25.30
C LEU A 303 10.20 3.44 23.94
N ALA A 304 10.91 2.52 23.28
CA ALA A 304 10.48 1.93 22.01
C ALA A 304 9.09 1.30 22.14
N GLN A 305 8.81 0.57 23.23
CA GLN A 305 7.47 0.00 23.43
C GLN A 305 6.38 1.06 23.51
N ARG A 306 6.59 2.14 24.29
CA ARG A 306 5.63 3.26 24.39
C ARG A 306 5.38 3.92 23.03
N VAL A 307 6.45 4.14 22.27
CA VAL A 307 6.36 4.75 20.94
C VAL A 307 5.60 3.84 19.98
N ILE A 308 5.88 2.54 20.00
CA ILE A 308 5.24 1.55 19.10
C ILE A 308 3.75 1.42 19.39
N GLU A 309 3.36 1.36 20.67
CA GLU A 309 1.95 1.31 21.08
C GLU A 309 1.18 2.58 20.66
N ALA A 310 1.84 3.72 20.54
CA ALA A 310 1.22 4.99 20.16
C ALA A 310 1.25 5.29 18.66
N THR A 311 2.25 4.80 17.92
CA THR A 311 2.55 5.27 16.55
C THR A 311 2.59 4.17 15.48
N ASP A 312 2.41 2.91 15.86
CA ASP A 312 2.52 1.73 14.98
C ASP A 312 3.89 1.59 14.27
N ILE A 313 4.93 2.29 14.74
CA ILE A 313 6.29 2.12 14.22
C ILE A 313 6.70 0.64 14.32
N PRO A 314 7.28 0.05 13.25
CA PRO A 314 7.73 -1.33 13.27
C PRO A 314 8.71 -1.61 14.41
N PHE A 315 8.47 -2.69 15.15
CA PHE A 315 9.44 -3.15 16.14
C PHE A 315 10.67 -3.77 15.43
N LEU A 316 11.80 -3.06 15.42
CA LEU A 316 13.08 -3.52 14.90
C LEU A 316 14.22 -3.12 15.86
N THR A 317 15.30 -3.90 15.90
CA THR A 317 16.51 -3.51 16.63
C THR A 317 17.27 -2.43 15.86
N THR A 318 18.18 -1.73 16.55
CA THR A 318 19.06 -0.71 15.98
C THR A 318 19.82 -1.24 14.76
N GLU A 319 20.40 -2.44 14.86
CA GLU A 319 21.15 -3.08 13.77
C GLU A 319 20.25 -3.45 12.60
N GLN A 320 19.01 -3.86 12.88
CA GLN A 320 18.02 -4.17 11.84
C GLN A 320 17.61 -2.93 11.06
N TYR A 321 17.38 -1.79 11.73
CA TYR A 321 17.13 -0.51 11.03
C TYR A 321 18.30 -0.14 10.11
N ALA A 322 19.53 -0.25 10.59
CA ALA A 322 20.72 0.02 9.79
C ALA A 322 20.78 -0.86 8.53
N ALA A 323 20.48 -2.16 8.69
CA ALA A 323 20.45 -3.12 7.59
C ALA A 323 19.34 -2.79 6.57
N VAL A 324 18.14 -2.43 7.04
CA VAL A 324 17.01 -2.03 6.19
C VAL A 324 17.37 -0.80 5.36
N PHE A 325 17.90 0.27 5.96
CA PHE A 325 18.25 1.48 5.22
C PHE A 325 19.34 1.25 4.17
N LYS A 326 20.33 0.39 4.46
CA LYS A 326 21.33 -0.03 3.48
C LYS A 326 20.71 -0.78 2.30
N VAL A 327 19.78 -1.70 2.56
CA VAL A 327 19.06 -2.45 1.51
C VAL A 327 18.20 -1.51 0.67
N ILE A 328 17.41 -0.62 1.30
CA ILE A 328 16.60 0.37 0.58
C ILE A 328 17.46 1.22 -0.35
N ALA A 329 18.57 1.78 0.16
CA ALA A 329 19.48 2.58 -0.63
C ALA A 329 20.03 1.79 -1.84
N GLY A 330 20.46 0.53 -1.63
CA GLY A 330 20.94 -0.33 -2.70
C GLY A 330 19.89 -0.64 -3.77
N VAL A 331 18.68 -1.01 -3.35
CA VAL A 331 17.57 -1.34 -4.27
C VAL A 331 17.16 -0.11 -5.09
N VAL A 332 16.98 1.04 -4.44
CA VAL A 332 16.55 2.26 -5.12
C VAL A 332 17.61 2.77 -6.09
N ASN A 333 18.89 2.76 -5.70
CA ASN A 333 19.98 3.20 -6.59
C ASN A 333 20.15 2.28 -7.81
N LYS A 334 19.85 0.98 -7.68
CA LYS A 334 20.01 0.00 -8.77
C LYS A 334 18.80 -0.06 -9.71
N HIS A 335 17.60 0.11 -9.18
CA HIS A 335 16.36 -0.19 -9.92
C HIS A 335 15.41 1.01 -10.05
N GLY A 336 15.76 2.16 -9.50
CA GLY A 336 14.82 3.26 -9.31
C GLY A 336 13.81 2.98 -8.20
N TYR A 337 12.89 3.93 -8.01
CA TYR A 337 11.86 3.85 -6.98
C TYR A 337 10.48 3.70 -7.62
N ILE A 338 9.83 2.57 -7.30
CA ILE A 338 8.41 2.30 -7.58
C ILE A 338 7.91 1.59 -6.33
N PHE A 339 6.92 2.15 -5.62
CA PHE A 339 6.63 1.78 -4.23
C PHE A 339 6.46 0.26 -4.03
N ASN A 340 5.55 -0.42 -4.74
CA ASN A 340 5.34 -1.86 -4.53
C ASN A 340 6.54 -2.72 -4.99
N ILE A 341 7.22 -2.35 -6.09
CA ILE A 341 8.38 -3.09 -6.58
C ILE A 341 9.54 -2.95 -5.60
N THR A 342 9.81 -1.74 -5.12
CA THR A 342 10.84 -1.46 -4.11
C THR A 342 10.50 -2.20 -2.81
N CYS A 343 9.24 -2.21 -2.36
CA CYS A 343 8.83 -2.99 -1.20
C CYS A 343 9.15 -4.48 -1.33
N LEU A 344 8.79 -5.09 -2.47
CA LEU A 344 9.04 -6.51 -2.73
C LEU A 344 10.53 -6.83 -2.78
N LYS A 345 11.32 -6.02 -3.50
CA LYS A 345 12.77 -6.22 -3.62
C LYS A 345 13.50 -6.04 -2.29
N VAL A 346 13.16 -4.99 -1.53
CA VAL A 346 13.74 -4.78 -0.20
C VAL A 346 13.39 -5.93 0.74
N TRP A 347 12.16 -6.41 0.66
CA TRP A 347 11.72 -7.57 1.44
C TRP A 347 12.46 -8.86 1.04
N ASP A 348 12.57 -9.16 -0.26
CA ASP A 348 13.33 -10.31 -0.78
C ASP A 348 14.81 -10.25 -0.35
N ASP A 349 15.48 -9.11 -0.51
CA ASP A 349 16.88 -8.91 -0.11
C ASP A 349 17.10 -9.04 1.40
N CYS A 350 16.14 -8.61 2.22
CA CYS A 350 16.19 -8.78 3.67
C CYS A 350 15.96 -10.24 4.09
N LEU A 351 15.11 -10.96 3.36
CA LEU A 351 14.87 -12.38 3.58
C LEU A 351 16.12 -13.22 3.28
N GLU A 352 16.85 -12.90 2.22
CA GLU A 352 18.13 -13.54 1.89
C GLU A 352 19.19 -13.34 2.98
N LYS A 353 19.18 -12.17 3.63
CA LYS A 353 20.05 -11.84 4.76
C LYS A 353 19.59 -12.45 6.10
N LYS A 354 18.62 -13.37 6.07
CA LYS A 354 18.02 -14.00 7.26
C LYS A 354 17.43 -13.01 8.27
N MET A 355 16.98 -11.85 7.80
CA MET A 355 16.31 -10.86 8.63
C MET A 355 14.80 -10.99 8.42
N PRO A 356 14.04 -11.50 9.42
CA PRO A 356 12.61 -11.75 9.26
C PRO A 356 11.83 -10.42 9.29
N LEU A 357 11.78 -9.73 8.15
CA LEU A 357 10.94 -8.54 7.98
C LEU A 357 9.58 -8.92 7.41
N ASN A 358 8.56 -8.25 7.92
CA ASN A 358 7.24 -8.23 7.29
C ASN A 358 7.21 -7.15 6.20
N ILE A 359 6.63 -7.46 5.03
CA ILE A 359 6.46 -6.48 3.94
C ILE A 359 5.70 -5.22 4.39
N LYS A 360 4.77 -5.34 5.34
CA LYS A 360 4.05 -4.19 5.93
C LYS A 360 5.00 -3.24 6.68
N MET A 361 6.05 -3.77 7.30
CA MET A 361 7.06 -2.96 7.98
C MET A 361 7.88 -2.16 6.96
N VAL A 362 8.27 -2.79 5.85
CA VAL A 362 8.98 -2.12 4.74
C VAL A 362 8.11 -1.02 4.14
N GLN A 363 6.83 -1.32 3.88
CA GLN A 363 5.85 -0.33 3.41
C GLN A 363 5.74 0.85 4.37
N PHE A 364 5.65 0.59 5.68
CA PHE A 364 5.60 1.64 6.69
C PHE A 364 6.86 2.52 6.65
N ILE A 365 8.05 1.91 6.63
CA ILE A 365 9.33 2.64 6.63
C ILE A 365 9.43 3.55 5.39
N LEU A 366 9.14 3.04 4.20
CA LEU A 366 9.18 3.81 2.96
C LEU A 366 8.17 4.97 2.97
N ARG A 367 6.96 4.73 3.48
CA ARG A 367 5.94 5.78 3.63
C ARG A 367 6.36 6.87 4.60
N GLN A 368 6.91 6.51 5.76
CA GLN A 368 7.37 7.49 6.74
C GLN A 368 8.53 8.32 6.23
N ILE A 369 9.49 7.72 5.51
CA ILE A 369 10.54 8.49 4.84
C ILE A 369 9.93 9.53 3.88
N ARG A 370 8.89 9.16 3.12
CA ARG A 370 8.16 10.13 2.28
C ARG A 370 7.45 11.22 3.08
N CYS A 371 6.82 10.86 4.20
CA CYS A 371 6.14 11.81 5.09
C CYS A 371 7.11 12.84 5.71
N SER A 372 8.41 12.52 5.80
CA SER A 372 9.44 13.50 6.21
C SER A 372 9.73 14.57 5.14
N GLY A 373 9.13 14.46 3.94
CA GLY A 373 9.45 15.28 2.78
C GLY A 373 10.58 14.72 1.90
N TYR A 374 11.05 13.49 2.15
CA TYR A 374 12.06 12.86 1.32
C TYR A 374 11.41 12.08 0.16
N TYR A 375 11.56 12.59 -1.07
CA TYR A 375 11.03 11.95 -2.27
C TYR A 375 12.12 11.21 -3.03
N PHE A 376 12.05 9.87 -3.06
CA PHE A 376 13.04 9.00 -3.70
C PHE A 376 13.25 9.29 -5.20
N SER A 377 12.17 9.64 -5.91
CA SER A 377 12.17 9.98 -7.34
C SER A 377 13.02 11.21 -7.70
N LYS A 378 13.23 12.12 -6.73
CA LYS A 378 14.00 13.37 -6.94
C LYS A 378 15.49 13.22 -6.65
N GLN A 379 15.92 12.06 -6.14
CA GLN A 379 17.28 11.84 -5.69
C GLN A 379 18.11 11.17 -6.78
N LYS A 380 19.30 11.71 -7.06
CA LYS A 380 20.25 11.07 -7.99
C LYS A 380 20.91 9.84 -7.36
N ILE A 381 21.25 9.95 -6.08
CA ILE A 381 21.86 8.87 -5.28
C ILE A 381 21.22 8.91 -3.90
N VAL A 382 20.75 7.75 -3.46
CA VAL A 382 20.16 7.54 -2.14
C VAL A 382 21.23 7.00 -1.20
N ALA A 383 21.47 7.72 -0.09
CA ALA A 383 22.40 7.30 0.96
C ALA A 383 21.65 6.79 2.19
N SER A 384 22.10 5.69 2.79
CA SER A 384 21.45 5.09 3.96
C SER A 384 21.40 6.03 5.18
N LYS A 385 22.41 6.90 5.37
CA LYS A 385 22.43 7.92 6.42
C LYS A 385 21.28 8.93 6.27
N VAL A 386 21.02 9.38 5.04
CA VAL A 386 19.95 10.35 4.75
C VAL A 386 18.58 9.70 4.96
N LEU A 387 18.42 8.43 4.58
CA LEU A 387 17.19 7.67 4.86
C LEU A 387 16.91 7.53 6.36
N ALA A 388 17.95 7.26 7.16
CA ALA A 388 17.82 7.17 8.61
C ALA A 388 17.40 8.51 9.23
N GLN A 389 18.04 9.62 8.81
CA GLN A 389 17.66 10.97 9.25
C GLN A 389 16.22 11.34 8.88
N ALA A 390 15.82 11.05 7.65
CA ALA A 390 14.45 11.26 7.18
C ALA A 390 13.44 10.45 8.02
N PHE A 391 13.74 9.18 8.29
CA PHE A 391 12.88 8.33 9.11
C PHE A 391 12.78 8.80 10.57
N ILE A 392 13.90 9.21 11.19
CA ILE A 392 13.91 9.79 12.54
C ILE A 392 13.02 11.03 12.60
N GLN A 393 13.18 11.97 11.66
CA GLN A 393 12.38 13.18 11.63
C GLN A 393 10.88 12.87 11.50
N SER A 394 10.52 11.91 10.65
CA SER A 394 9.13 11.48 10.52
C SER A 394 8.60 10.82 11.79
N ALA A 395 9.41 9.98 12.45
CA ALA A 395 9.03 9.32 13.69
C ALA A 395 8.78 10.32 14.83
N LEU A 396 9.64 11.34 14.98
CA LEU A 396 9.43 12.42 15.95
C LEU A 396 8.16 13.22 15.63
N ASN A 397 7.97 13.60 14.37
CA ASN A 397 6.75 14.29 13.93
C ASN A 397 5.48 13.45 14.25
N LEU A 398 5.55 12.13 14.07
CA LEU A 398 4.46 11.22 14.39
C LEU A 398 4.20 11.14 15.89
N CYS A 399 5.24 11.09 16.73
CA CYS A 399 5.10 11.15 18.19
C CYS A 399 4.43 12.45 18.64
N HIS A 400 4.85 13.61 18.11
CA HIS A 400 4.20 14.89 18.40
C HIS A 400 2.75 14.95 17.92
N SER A 401 2.45 14.33 16.76
CA SER A 401 1.08 14.29 16.22
C SER A 401 0.10 13.52 17.10
N VAL A 402 0.60 12.51 17.83
CA VAL A 402 -0.16 11.72 18.80
C VAL A 402 -0.12 12.35 20.20
N GLN A 403 0.45 13.55 20.34
CA GLN A 403 0.63 14.26 21.62
C GLN A 403 1.40 13.44 22.66
N LEU A 404 2.34 12.61 22.19
CA LEU A 404 3.23 11.90 23.09
C LEU A 404 4.25 12.91 23.64
N ASN A 405 4.16 13.19 24.94
CA ASN A 405 5.12 14.07 25.62
C ASN A 405 6.46 13.34 25.73
N LEU A 406 7.40 13.74 24.87
CA LEU A 406 8.80 13.30 24.90
C LEU A 406 9.64 14.42 25.50
N ASP A 407 10.56 14.08 26.39
CA ASP A 407 11.61 15.01 26.80
C ASP A 407 12.81 14.96 25.83
N SER A 408 13.72 15.93 25.93
CA SER A 408 14.88 16.01 25.03
C SER A 408 15.80 14.79 25.12
N SER A 409 15.84 14.09 26.26
CA SER A 409 16.62 12.86 26.41
C SER A 409 15.94 11.66 25.74
N GLU A 410 14.62 11.57 25.78
CA GLU A 410 13.84 10.56 25.08
C GLU A 410 13.92 10.74 23.55
N GLU A 411 13.92 11.98 23.05
CA GLU A 411 14.14 12.27 21.63
C GLU A 411 15.52 11.81 21.13
N GLU A 412 16.56 11.98 21.95
CA GLU A 412 17.91 11.48 21.67
C GLU A 412 17.95 9.94 21.66
N LEU A 413 17.28 9.29 22.63
CA LEU A 413 17.19 7.82 22.68
C LEU A 413 16.43 7.24 21.48
N ILE A 414 15.35 7.90 21.03
CA ILE A 414 14.63 7.52 19.81
C ILE A 414 15.53 7.68 18.60
N SER A 415 16.27 8.79 18.52
CA SER A 415 17.22 9.04 17.43
C SER A 415 18.33 7.98 17.42
N GLN A 416 18.85 7.59 18.58
CA GLN A 416 19.86 6.54 18.71
C GLN A 416 19.30 5.17 18.25
N TRP A 417 18.10 4.82 18.69
CA TRP A 417 17.43 3.58 18.31
C TRP A 417 17.16 3.50 16.80
N LEU A 418 16.57 4.54 16.23
CA LEU A 418 16.14 4.56 14.84
C LEU A 418 17.28 4.84 13.85
N SER A 419 18.38 5.48 14.28
CA SER A 419 19.53 5.76 13.41
C SER A 419 20.25 4.51 12.93
N GLY A 420 20.14 3.41 13.67
CA GLY A 420 20.95 2.22 13.41
C GLY A 420 22.46 2.45 13.52
N GLY A 421 22.89 3.51 14.21
CA GLY A 421 24.29 3.95 14.25
C GLY A 421 24.80 4.61 12.96
N LEU A 422 23.93 4.87 11.97
CA LEU A 422 24.33 5.46 10.69
C LEU A 422 24.47 7.00 10.72
N VAL A 423 23.94 7.64 11.76
CA VAL A 423 23.85 9.10 11.86
C VAL A 423 24.95 9.69 12.76
N ASN A 424 25.56 8.87 13.62
CA ASN A 424 26.53 9.28 14.65
C ASN A 424 28.01 9.19 14.22
N ASP A 425 28.30 9.00 12.93
CA ASP A 425 29.64 9.15 12.34
C ASP A 425 29.77 10.46 11.54
#